data_AF-A0A3M1HGZ3-F1
#
_entry.id   AF-A0A3M1HGZ3-F1
#
_cell.length_a   1.000
_cell.length_b   1.000
_cell.length_c   1.000
_cell.angle_alpha   90.00
_cell.angle_beta   90.00
_cell.angle_gamma   90.00
#
_symmetry.space_group_name_H-M   'P 1'
#
loop_
_entity.id
_entity.type
_entity.pdbx_description
1 polymer ?
#
loop_
_entity_poly.entity_id
_entity_poly.type
_entity_poly.pdbx_seq_one_letter_code
_entity_poly.pdbx_strand_id
1 'polypeptide(L)' 'KRLGHAAMETFLVLNGCEIEASVDEQEQVILQVASGDIGREAFTEWLRAHIVPRTR' A
#
# COMPACT_ATOMS: atom_id res chain seq x y z
N LYS A 1 7.20 -2.85 12.80
CA LYS A 1 7.77 -3.19 11.48
C LYS A 1 7.00 -4.35 10.80
N ARG A 2 6.87 -5.54 11.40
CA ARG A 2 6.12 -6.68 10.79
C ARG A 2 4.58 -6.52 10.71
N LEU A 3 3.95 -5.83 11.67
CA LEU A 3 2.48 -5.70 11.71
C LEU A 3 1.92 -4.78 10.62
N GLY A 4 2.67 -3.74 10.25
CA GLY A 4 2.29 -2.82 9.15
C GLY A 4 2.35 -3.50 7.78
N HIS A 5 3.40 -4.30 7.55
CA HIS A 5 3.53 -5.13 6.34
C HIS A 5 2.36 -6.13 6.22
N ALA A 6 2.08 -6.89 7.29
CA ALA A 6 0.98 -7.87 7.29
C ALA A 6 -0.41 -7.24 7.09
N ALA A 7 -0.64 -6.02 7.61
CA ALA A 7 -1.90 -5.33 7.43
C ALA A 7 -2.13 -4.85 5.98
N MET A 8 -1.07 -4.36 5.30
CA MET A 8 -1.19 -3.93 3.91
C MET A 8 -1.30 -5.12 2.95
N GLU A 9 -0.52 -6.18 3.17
CA GLU A 9 -0.62 -7.42 2.41
C GLU A 9 -2.02 -8.05 2.55
N THR A 10 -2.59 -8.06 3.76
CA THR A 10 -3.97 -8.50 4.01
C THR A 10 -5.00 -7.60 3.32
N PHE A 11 -4.82 -6.27 3.36
CA PHE A 11 -5.73 -5.32 2.72
C PHE A 11 -5.81 -5.52 1.20
N LEU A 12 -4.69 -5.81 0.54
CA LEU A 12 -4.64 -6.04 -0.90
C LEU A 12 -5.21 -7.39 -1.30
N VAL A 13 -4.85 -8.45 -0.55
CA VAL A 13 -5.39 -9.79 -0.78
C VAL A 13 -6.92 -9.81 -0.69
N LEU A 14 -7.49 -9.05 0.25
CA LEU A 14 -8.93 -8.92 0.46
C LEU A 14 -9.68 -8.16 -0.66
N ASN A 15 -8.99 -7.33 -1.46
CA ASN A 15 -9.62 -6.51 -2.49
C ASN A 15 -9.41 -7.01 -3.94
N GLY A 16 -8.72 -8.14 -4.15
CA GLY A 16 -8.51 -8.70 -5.49
C GLY A 16 -7.59 -7.87 -6.39
N CYS A 17 -6.78 -7.02 -5.78
CA CYS A 17 -5.83 -6.11 -6.40
C CYS A 17 -4.44 -6.34 -5.81
N GLU A 18 -3.39 -6.15 -6.60
CA GLU A 18 -2.00 -6.19 -6.15
C GLU A 18 -1.39 -4.79 -6.28
N ILE A 19 -0.40 -4.48 -5.44
CA ILE A 19 0.41 -3.28 -5.59
C ILE A 19 1.64 -3.63 -6.42
N GLU A 20 1.76 -3.02 -7.60
CA GLU A 20 2.95 -2.98 -8.44
C GLU A 20 3.93 -1.91 -7.91
N ALA A 21 4.55 -2.21 -6.77
CA ALA A 21 5.64 -1.42 -6.20
C ALA A 21 6.56 -2.33 -5.41
N SER A 22 7.84 -1.96 -5.27
CA SER A 22 8.78 -2.73 -4.47
C SER A 22 8.34 -2.79 -3.00
N VAL A 23 8.71 -3.85 -2.28
CA VAL A 23 8.41 -3.99 -0.84
C VAL A 23 8.96 -2.80 -0.04
N ASP A 24 10.15 -2.31 -0.41
CA ASP A 24 10.78 -1.16 0.23
C ASP A 24 9.94 0.12 0.03
N GLU A 25 9.44 0.35 -1.18
CA GLU A 25 8.57 1.48 -1.48
C GLU A 25 7.24 1.40 -0.72
N GLN A 26 6.63 0.22 -0.71
CA GLN A 26 5.43 -0.06 0.08
C GLN A 26 5.65 0.24 1.57
N GLU A 27 6.77 -0.19 2.15
CA GLU A 27 7.11 0.09 3.55
C GLU A 27 7.26 1.59 3.81
N GLN A 28 7.97 2.32 2.93
CA GLN A 28 8.16 3.77 3.07
C GLN A 28 6.84 4.52 3.06
N VAL A 29 5.95 4.22 2.11
CA VAL A 29 4.65 4.89 2.00
C VAL A 29 3.78 4.60 3.23
N ILE A 30 3.74 3.36 3.72
CA ILE A 30 3.01 3.04 4.96
C ILE A 30 3.57 3.83 6.15
N LEU A 31 4.90 3.92 6.30
CA LEU A 31 5.53 4.66 7.38
C LEU A 31 5.18 6.14 7.33
N GLN A 32 5.07 6.72 6.13
CA GLN A 32 4.63 8.10 5.93
C GLN A 32 3.14 8.28 6.27
N VAL A 33 2.27 7.30 5.97
CA VAL A 33 0.85 7.36 6.41
C VAL A 33 0.78 7.33 7.95
N ALA A 34 1.55 6.44 8.58
CA ALA A 34 1.51 6.21 10.02
C ALA A 34 2.09 7.38 10.83
N SER A 35 3.08 8.09 10.29
CA SER A 35 3.64 9.31 10.87
C SER A 35 2.75 10.53 10.65
N GLY A 36 1.82 10.47 9.69
CA GLY A 36 0.99 11.59 9.27
C GLY A 36 1.65 12.49 8.22
N ASP A 37 2.84 12.12 7.73
CA ASP A 37 3.58 12.84 6.70
C ASP A 37 2.83 12.83 5.34
N ILE A 38 2.07 11.76 5.06
CA ILE A 38 1.13 11.75 3.94
C ILE A 38 -0.32 11.62 4.42
N GLY A 39 -1.16 12.51 3.90
CA GLY A 39 -2.59 12.48 4.12
C GLY A 39 -3.30 11.42 3.27
N ARG A 40 -4.57 11.17 3.60
CA ARG A 40 -5.44 10.21 2.89
C ARG A 40 -5.47 10.42 1.37
N GLU A 41 -5.54 11.67 0.92
CA GLU A 41 -5.64 12.00 -0.51
C GLU A 41 -4.38 11.61 -1.27
N ALA A 42 -3.20 12.02 -0.78
CA ALA A 42 -1.91 11.67 -1.34
C ALA A 42 -1.69 10.14 -1.35
N PHE A 43 -2.06 9.46 -0.27
CA PHE A 43 -1.99 8.00 -0.21
C PHE A 43 -2.94 7.34 -1.23
N THR A 44 -4.14 7.88 -1.43
CA THR A 44 -5.11 7.37 -2.42
C THR A 44 -4.60 7.56 -3.85
N GLU A 45 -3.95 8.69 -4.13
CA GLU A 45 -3.34 8.95 -5.44
C GLU A 45 -2.18 7.99 -5.72
N TRP A 46 -1.31 7.76 -4.73
CA TRP A 46 -0.25 6.76 -4.84
C TRP A 46 -0.82 5.35 -5.09
N LEU A 47 -1.86 4.96 -4.35
CA LEU A 47 -2.51 3.66 -4.56
C LEU A 47 -3.10 3.52 -5.98
N ARG A 48 -3.73 4.57 -6.52
CA ARG A 48 -4.27 4.51 -7.89
C ARG A 48 -3.19 4.33 -8.96
N ALA A 49 -2.00 4.87 -8.72
CA ALA A 49 -0.88 4.74 -9.64
C ALA A 49 -0.24 3.34 -9.60
N HIS A 50 -0.35 2.62 -8.48
CA HIS A 50 0.38 1.36 -8.27
C HIS A 50 -0.54 0.13 -8.11
N ILE A 51 -1.86 0.27 -8.11
CA ILE A 51 -2.77 -0.87 -8.06
C ILE A 51 -2.95 -1.47 -9.46
N VAL A 52 -2.71 -2.77 -9.57
CA VAL A 52 -3.01 -3.58 -10.77
C VAL A 52 -4.06 -4.65 -10.47
N PRO A 53 -4.89 -5.05 -11.46
CA PRO A 53 -5.81 -6.17 -11.30
C PRO A 53 -5.04 -7.46 -11.01
N ARG A 54 -5.45 -8.21 -9.97
CA ARG A 54 -4.88 -9.54 -9.74
C ARG A 54 -5.39 -10.48 -10.84
N THR A 55 -4.57 -10.69 -11.85
CA THR A 55 -4.89 -11.64 -12.93
C THR A 55 -4.61 -13.04 -12.41
N ARG A 56 -5.63 -13.91 -12.53
CA ARG A 56 -5.68 -15.25 -11.94
C ARG A 56 -4.71 -16.23 -12.59
#